data_AF-A0A495TJ86-F1
#
_entry.id   AF-A0A495TJ86-F1
#
_cell.length_a   1.000
_cell.length_b   1.000
_cell.length_c   1.000
_cell.angle_alpha   90.00
_cell.angle_beta   90.00
_cell.angle_gamma   90.00
#
_symmetry.space_group_name_H-M   'P 1'
#
loop_
_entity.id
_entity.type
_entity.pdbx_description
1 polymer ?
#
loop_
_entity_poly.entity_id
_entity_poly.type
_entity_poly.pdbx_seq_one_letter_code
_entity_poly.pdbx_strand_id
1 'polypeptide(L)' 'MNEDWAEASVELVDGYEVLGSDGWMVSSVPRALVAFQGGFVKLRIPDTGRVQVVSAPAVRLITLTKAW' A
#
# COMPACT_ATOMS: atom_id res chain seq x y z
N MET A 1 -3.15 13.68 -14.14
CA MET A 1 -2.98 13.96 -12.70
C MET A 1 -1.72 13.26 -12.29
N ASN A 2 -0.69 13.98 -11.85
CA ASN A 2 0.55 13.34 -11.39
C ASN A 2 0.22 12.69 -10.04
N GLU A 3 0.54 11.41 -9.90
CA GLU A 3 0.34 10.72 -8.62
C GLU A 3 1.56 11.01 -7.75
N ASP A 4 1.34 11.62 -6.59
CA ASP A 4 2.41 11.86 -5.63
C ASP A 4 2.68 10.57 -4.86
N TRP A 5 3.70 9.85 -5.31
CA TRP A 5 4.14 8.59 -4.73
C TRP A 5 5.11 8.82 -3.57
N ALA A 6 4.88 8.13 -2.45
CA ALA A 6 5.76 8.15 -1.29
C ALA A 6 6.10 6.74 -0.83
N GLU A 7 7.29 6.53 -0.28
CA GLU A 7 7.66 5.25 0.30
C GLU A 7 7.07 5.14 1.72
N ALA A 8 6.51 3.97 2.05
CA ALA A 8 5.86 3.72 3.32
C ALA A 8 5.82 2.24 3.68
N SER A 9 5.61 1.95 4.98
CA SER A 9 5.02 0.68 5.40
C SER A 9 3.50 0.81 5.49
N VAL A 10 2.79 -0.29 5.25
CA VAL A 10 1.32 -0.34 5.20
C VAL A 10 0.82 -1.51 6.02
N GLU A 11 -0.13 -1.25 6.90
CA GLU A 11 -0.88 -2.25 7.64
C GLU A 11 -2.36 -2.17 7.25
N LEU A 12 -2.96 -3.31 6.94
CA LEU A 12 -4.36 -3.44 6.59
C LEU A 12 -5.20 -3.79 7.83
N VAL A 13 -6.48 -3.45 7.77
CA VAL A 13 -7.47 -3.91 8.75
C VAL A 13 -7.63 -5.43 8.65
N ASP A 14 -7.88 -6.11 9.76
CA ASP A 14 -8.04 -7.57 9.78
C ASP A 14 -9.12 -8.03 8.79
N GLY A 15 -8.81 -9.09 8.02
CA GLY A 15 -9.66 -9.59 6.95
C GLY A 15 -9.40 -8.96 5.57
N TYR A 16 -8.53 -7.95 5.48
CA TYR A 16 -8.02 -7.42 4.21
C TYR A 16 -6.57 -7.84 3.98
N GLU A 17 -6.27 -8.23 2.74
CA GLU A 17 -4.95 -8.68 2.34
C GLU A 17 -4.61 -8.13 0.95
N VAL A 18 -3.31 -8.04 0.68
CA VAL A 18 -2.73 -7.70 -0.62
C VAL A 18 -1.66 -8.72 -0.98
N LEU A 19 -1.33 -8.83 -2.26
CA LEU A 19 -0.25 -9.68 -2.72
C LEU A 19 1.11 -9.09 -2.30
N GLY A 20 1.86 -9.81 -1.48
CA GLY A 20 3.22 -9.51 -1.07
C GLY A 20 4.25 -9.77 -2.17
N SER A 21 5.49 -9.33 -1.94
CA SER A 21 6.62 -9.49 -2.86
C SER A 21 7.01 -10.96 -3.10
N ASP A 22 6.68 -11.83 -2.16
CA ASP A 22 6.90 -13.28 -2.23
C ASP A 22 5.75 -14.04 -2.90
N GLY A 23 4.71 -13.32 -3.35
CA GLY A 23 3.52 -13.90 -3.98
C GLY A 23 2.48 -14.44 -2.99
N TRP A 24 2.65 -14.24 -1.69
CA TRP A 24 1.66 -14.61 -0.68
C TRP A 24 0.72 -13.45 -0.38
N MET A 25 -0.50 -13.75 0.07
CA MET A 25 -1.41 -12.74 0.58
C MET A 25 -0.96 -12.33 1.98
N VAL A 26 -0.84 -11.02 2.21
CA VAL A 26 -0.34 -10.44 3.48
C VAL A 26 -1.22 -9.27 3.91
N SER A 27 -1.37 -9.10 5.22
CA SER A 27 -2.07 -7.95 5.83
C SER A 27 -1.11 -6.81 6.21
N SER A 28 0.21 -7.04 6.15
CA SER A 28 1.24 -6.04 6.44
C SER A 28 2.31 -6.05 5.36
N VAL A 29 2.65 -4.87 4.88
CA VAL A 29 3.65 -4.64 3.84
C VAL A 29 4.71 -3.70 4.41
N PRO A 30 5.94 -4.18 4.67
CA PRO A 30 6.98 -3.36 5.29
C PRO A 30 7.49 -2.27 4.36
N ARG A 31 7.35 -2.44 3.04
CA ARG A 31 7.84 -1.50 2.04
C ARG A 31 6.93 -1.48 0.80
N ALA A 32 6.31 -0.35 0.54
CA ALA A 32 5.56 -0.05 -0.67
C ALA A 32 5.77 1.39 -1.09
N LEU A 33 5.59 1.69 -2.38
CA LEU A 33 5.25 3.05 -2.79
C LEU A 33 3.73 3.20 -2.69
N VAL A 34 3.29 4.28 -2.06
CA VAL A 34 1.87 4.60 -1.84
C VAL A 34 1.50 5.91 -2.51
N ALA A 35 0.28 5.96 -3.07
CA ALA A 35 -0.33 7.21 -3.55
C ALA A 35 -1.81 7.23 -3.15
N PHE A 36 -2.32 8.40 -2.76
CA PHE A 36 -3.69 8.58 -2.29
C PHE A 36 -4.55 9.18 -3.40
N GLN A 37 -5.73 8.59 -3.65
CA GLN A 37 -6.65 9.12 -4.65
C GLN A 37 -8.10 8.84 -4.27
N GLY A 38 -8.88 9.89 -3.98
CA GLY A 38 -10.34 9.82 -3.92
C GLY A 38 -10.92 8.77 -2.96
N GLY A 39 -10.26 8.54 -1.82
CA GLY A 39 -10.67 7.52 -0.85
C GLY A 39 -10.07 6.13 -1.07
N PHE A 40 -9.13 6.00 -2.00
CA PHE A 40 -8.33 4.79 -2.22
C PHE A 40 -6.86 5.06 -1.96
N VAL A 41 -6.14 3.99 -1.62
CA VAL A 41 -4.68 3.95 -1.57
C VAL A 41 -4.21 3.01 -2.66
N LYS A 42 -3.30 3.51 -3.50
CA LYS A 42 -2.60 2.71 -4.51
C LYS A 42 -1.30 2.23 -3.90
N LEU A 43 -1.02 0.95 -4.04
CA LEU A 43 0.16 0.28 -3.50
C LEU A 43 0.96 -0.31 -4.66
N ARG A 44 2.22 0.10 -4.77
CA ARG A 44 3.23 -0.61 -5.57
C ARG A 44 4.13 -1.37 -4.61
N ILE A 45 3.90 -2.67 -4.53
CA ILE A 45 4.69 -3.58 -3.71
C ILE A 45 5.79 -4.16 -4.61
N PRO A 46 7.07 -4.13 -4.18
CA PRO A 46 8.18 -4.69 -4.96
C PRO A 46 7.89 -6.10 -5.47
N ASP A 47 8.44 -6.44 -6.62
CA ASP A 47 8.41 -7.79 -7.22
C ASP A 47 7.01 -8.33 -7.61
N THR A 48 5.93 -7.61 -7.29
CA THR A 48 4.57 -7.97 -7.74
C THR A 48 4.29 -7.56 -9.18
N GLY A 49 5.06 -6.59 -9.72
CA GLY A 49 4.84 -6.02 -11.06
C GLY A 49 3.49 -5.32 -11.24
N ARG A 50 2.78 -5.02 -10.15
CA ARG A 50 1.38 -4.55 -10.18
C ARG A 50 1.18 -3.36 -9.26
N VAL A 51 0.23 -2.50 -9.63
CA VAL A 51 -0.37 -1.52 -8.72
C VAL A 51 -1.62 -2.16 -8.13
N GLN A 52 -1.65 -2.36 -6.83
CA GLN A 52 -2.82 -2.86 -6.11
C GLN A 52 -3.58 -1.65 -5.54
N VAL A 53 -4.89 -1.64 -5.71
CA VAL A 53 -5.74 -0.53 -5.23
C VAL A 53 -6.57 -1.03 -4.07
N VAL A 54 -6.43 -0.40 -2.92
CA VAL A 54 -7.20 -0.71 -1.72
C VAL A 54 -8.08 0.48 -1.34
N SER A 55 -9.25 0.19 -0.78
CA SER A 55 -10.11 1.21 -0.17
C SER A 55 -9.37 1.81 1.03
N ALA A 56 -9.36 3.13 1.21
CA ALA A 56 -8.66 3.75 2.35
C ALA A 56 -9.16 3.23 3.73
N PRO A 57 -10.47 2.95 3.94
CA PRO A 57 -10.94 2.29 5.15
C PRO A 57 -10.40 0.86 5.39
N ALA A 58 -9.88 0.19 4.36
CA ALA A 58 -9.23 -1.12 4.52
C ALA A 58 -7.79 -0.99 5.04
N VAL A 59 -7.25 0.22 5.12
CA VAL A 59 -5.90 0.49 5.62
C VAL A 59 -5.98 0.92 7.08
N ARG A 60 -5.27 0.21 7.95
CA ARG A 60 -5.18 0.48 9.38
C ARG A 60 -4.14 1.57 9.68
N LEU A 61 -2.96 1.47 9.07
CA LEU A 61 -1.86 2.41 9.29
C LEU A 61 -0.98 2.52 8.04
N ILE A 62 -0.53 3.74 7.74
CA ILE A 62 0.55 4.01 6.78
C ILE A 62 1.61 4.82 7.50
N THR A 63 2.84 4.33 7.50
CA THR A 63 3.99 5.02 8.08
C THR A 63 4.94 5.41 6.96
N LEU A 64 5.03 6.71 6.68
CA LEU A 64 5.92 7.23 5.64
C LEU A 64 7.38 7.10 6.08
N THR A 65 8.26 6.59 5.21
CA THR A 65 9.71 6.48 5.49
C THR A 65 10.43 7.83 5.42
N LYS A 66 9.80 8.86 4.83
CA LYS A 66 10.25 10.25 4.87
C LYS A 66 9.05 11.18 4.82
N ALA A 67 9.02 12.18 5.70
CA ALA A 67 8.04 13.26 5.63
C ALA A 67 8.26 14.08 4.35
N TRP A 68 7.15 14.48 3.70
CA TRP A 68 7.15 15.25 2.46
C TRP A 68 7.79 16.63 2.67
#